data_AF-A0A967WSJ4-F1
#
_entry.id   AF-A0A967WSJ4-F1
#
_cell.length_a   1.000
_cell.length_b   1.000
_cell.length_c   1.000
_cell.angle_alpha   90.00
_cell.angle_beta   90.00
_cell.angle_gamma   90.00
#
_symmetry.space_group_name_H-M   'P 1'
#
loop_
_entity.id
_entity.type
_entity.pdbx_description
1 polymer ?
#
loop_
_entity_poly.entity_id
_entity_poly.type
_entity_poly.pdbx_seq_one_letter_code
_entity_poly.pdbx_strand_id
1 'polypeptide(L)'
;QPVTKVRSRRKALATLVQLLDEELAGKERIQMAVLHVAAPEEADRLAEQLVDRYHPAEMIHTECGPVVGTHAGPGTLGVAFYAE
;
A
#
# COMPACT_ATOMS: atom_id res chain seq x y z
N GLN A 1 -6.69 1.35 14.94
CA GLN A 1 -5.72 1.89 15.92
C GLN A 1 -4.38 2.09 15.22
N PRO A 2 -3.53 3.05 15.62
CA PRO A 2 -2.21 3.23 15.01
C PRO A 2 -1.30 2.03 15.32
N VAL A 3 -0.76 1.39 14.28
CA VAL A 3 0.16 0.23 14.40
C VAL A 3 1.56 0.70 14.82
N THR A 4 2.05 1.78 14.22
CA THR A 4 3.37 2.35 14.52
C THR A 4 3.46 3.83 14.16
N LYS A 5 4.48 4.53 14.66
CA LYS A 5 4.77 5.94 14.35
C LYS A 5 6.21 6.09 13.86
N VAL A 6 6.35 6.42 12.57
CA VAL A 6 7.65 6.60 11.90
C VAL A 6 7.83 8.06 11.48
N ARG A 7 9.04 8.61 11.64
CA ARG A 7 9.31 10.05 11.45
C ARG A 7 9.70 10.47 10.02
N SER A 8 9.89 9.53 9.10
CA SER A 8 10.21 9.87 7.70
C SER A 8 9.41 9.01 6.72
N ARG A 9 9.05 9.62 5.58
CA ARG A 9 8.24 8.97 4.54
C ARG A 9 8.88 7.69 4.01
N ARG A 10 10.17 7.75 3.68
CA ARG A 10 10.94 6.58 3.20
C ARG A 10 10.91 5.43 4.21
N LYS A 11 11.10 5.72 5.50
CA LYS A 11 11.04 4.69 6.54
C LYS A 11 9.62 4.16 6.73
N ALA A 12 8.60 5.02 6.64
CA ALA A 12 7.21 4.59 6.74
C ALA A 12 6.83 3.60 5.63
N LEU A 13 7.25 3.85 4.39
CA LEU A 13 7.05 2.92 3.27
C LEU A 13 7.81 1.61 3.46
N ALA A 14 9.08 1.68 3.89
CA ALA A 14 9.84 0.47 4.20
C ALA A 14 9.18 -0.36 5.32
N THR A 15 8.68 0.29 6.37
CA THR A 15 7.95 -0.38 7.46
C THR A 15 6.63 -0.96 6.98
N LEU A 16 5.90 -0.29 6.08
CA LEU A 16 4.70 -0.84 5.47
C LEU A 16 4.99 -2.13 4.72
N VAL A 17 6.05 -2.15 3.90
CA VAL A 17 6.48 -3.35 3.15
C VAL A 17 6.91 -4.47 4.11
N GLN A 18 7.60 -4.16 5.20
CA GLN A 18 7.94 -5.15 6.23
C GLN A 18 6.70 -5.79 6.86
N LEU A 19 5.67 -5.00 7.17
CA LEU A 19 4.41 -5.55 7.70
C LEU A 19 3.71 -6.45 6.67
N LEU A 20 3.76 -6.10 5.39
CA LEU A 20 3.23 -6.96 4.32
C LEU A 20 4.02 -8.26 4.20
N ASP A 21 5.35 -8.22 4.34
CA ASP A 21 6.18 -9.44 4.35
C ASP A 21 5.76 -10.42 5.44
N GLU A 22 5.47 -9.90 6.64
CA GLU A 22 5.02 -10.71 7.79
C GLU A 22 3.62 -11.28 7.55
N GLU A 23 2.68 -10.47 7.05
CA GLU A 23 1.28 -10.86 6.84
C GLU A 23 1.04 -11.80 5.64
N LEU A 24 1.92 -11.73 4.64
CA LEU A 24 1.84 -12.52 3.40
C LEU A 24 2.77 -13.74 3.41
N ALA A 25 3.54 -13.95 4.48
CA ALA A 25 4.45 -15.08 4.58
C ALA A 25 3.72 -16.43 4.40
N GLY A 26 4.11 -17.17 3.36
CA GLY A 26 3.53 -18.48 3.04
C GLY A 26 2.12 -18.43 2.43
N LYS A 27 1.61 -17.25 2.08
CA LYS A 27 0.33 -17.11 1.38
C LYS A 27 0.54 -17.15 -0.14
N GLU A 28 -0.44 -17.70 -0.84
CA GLU A 28 -0.46 -17.77 -2.30
C GLU A 28 -1.67 -16.98 -2.84
N ARG A 29 -1.79 -16.86 -4.17
CA ARG A 29 -2.93 -16.21 -4.85
C ARG A 29 -3.29 -14.83 -4.29
N ILE A 30 -2.26 -14.02 -4.06
CA ILE A 30 -2.40 -12.71 -3.46
C ILE A 30 -3.00 -11.73 -4.49
N GLN A 31 -4.04 -11.02 -4.10
CA GLN A 31 -4.57 -9.84 -4.78
C GLN A 31 -4.20 -8.61 -3.98
N MET A 32 -3.77 -7.55 -4.64
CA MET A 32 -3.33 -6.32 -3.98
C MET A 32 -3.97 -5.09 -4.60
N ALA A 33 -4.10 -4.03 -3.81
CA ALA A 33 -4.49 -2.72 -4.29
C ALA A 33 -3.64 -1.64 -3.62
N VAL A 34 -3.15 -0.69 -4.42
CA VAL A 34 -2.54 0.55 -3.95
C VAL A 34 -3.55 1.68 -4.11
N LEU A 35 -3.76 2.44 -3.03
CA LEU A 35 -4.65 3.59 -2.99
C LEU A 35 -3.86 4.85 -2.64
N HIS A 36 -4.24 5.99 -3.21
CA HIS A 36 -3.61 7.27 -2.90
C HIS A 36 -4.60 8.43 -2.76
N VAL A 37 -4.15 9.54 -2.17
CA VAL A 37 -4.86 10.83 -2.19
C VAL A 37 -3.90 11.87 -2.75
N ALA A 38 -4.13 12.34 -3.99
CA ALA A 38 -3.28 13.33 -4.66
C ALA A 38 -1.76 13.01 -4.61
N ALA A 39 -1.39 11.72 -4.80
CA ALA A 39 0.00 11.26 -4.80
C ALA A 39 0.22 10.11 -5.81
N PRO A 40 -0.10 10.31 -7.11
CA PRO A 40 -0.08 9.24 -8.11
C PRO A 40 1.32 8.67 -8.34
N GLU A 41 2.36 9.50 -8.40
CA GLU A 41 3.73 9.04 -8.69
C GLU A 41 4.29 8.10 -7.60
N GLU A 42 4.07 8.44 -6.33
CA GLU A 42 4.48 7.57 -5.23
C GLU A 42 3.63 6.30 -5.13
N ALA A 43 2.38 6.36 -5.57
CA ALA A 43 1.50 5.20 -5.63
C ALA A 43 1.94 4.24 -6.74
N ASP A 44 2.29 4.74 -7.92
CA ASP A 44 2.85 3.96 -9.03
C ASP A 44 4.16 3.26 -8.60
N ARG A 45 5.09 4.00 -8.00
CA ARG A 45 6.36 3.42 -7.49
C ARG A 45 6.14 2.36 -6.43
N LEU A 46 5.15 2.56 -5.55
CA LEU A 46 4.81 1.56 -4.54
C LEU A 46 4.20 0.32 -5.22
N ALA A 47 3.28 0.50 -6.16
CA ALA A 47 2.66 -0.60 -6.90
C ALA A 47 3.71 -1.43 -7.65
N GLU A 48 4.64 -0.79 -8.38
CA GLU A 48 5.77 -1.47 -9.03
C GLU A 48 6.59 -2.30 -8.04
N GLN A 49 6.97 -1.69 -6.91
CA GLN A 49 7.72 -2.39 -5.87
C GLN A 49 6.97 -3.62 -5.31
N LEU A 50 5.65 -3.51 -5.12
CA LEU A 50 4.83 -4.61 -4.60
C LEU A 50 4.63 -5.71 -5.65
N VAL A 51 4.47 -5.35 -6.93
CA VAL A 51 4.38 -6.31 -8.04
C VAL A 51 5.67 -7.12 -8.15
N ASP A 52 6.83 -6.45 -8.17
CA ASP A 52 8.13 -7.11 -8.26
C ASP A 52 8.43 -8.01 -7.06
N ARG A 53 7.91 -7.64 -5.89
CA ARG A 53 8.18 -8.36 -4.63
C ARG A 53 7.26 -9.56 -4.42
N TYR A 54 5.95 -9.37 -4.64
CA TYR A 54 4.93 -10.35 -4.24
C TYR A 54 4.31 -11.11 -5.41
N HIS A 55 4.54 -10.67 -6.66
CA HIS A 55 3.97 -11.29 -7.86
C HIS A 55 2.46 -11.56 -7.72
N PRO A 56 1.64 -10.56 -7.37
CA PRO A 56 0.23 -10.77 -7.09
C PRO A 56 -0.51 -11.19 -8.38
N ALA A 57 -1.55 -11.99 -8.21
CA ALA A 57 -2.44 -12.39 -9.30
C ALA A 57 -3.17 -11.18 -9.92
N GLU A 58 -3.39 -10.13 -9.12
CA GLU A 58 -3.97 -8.86 -9.55
C GLU A 58 -3.40 -7.71 -8.72
N MET A 59 -3.14 -6.57 -9.38
CA MET A 59 -2.77 -5.30 -8.74
C MET A 59 -3.70 -4.20 -9.22
N ILE A 60 -4.51 -3.64 -8.31
CA ILE A 60 -5.36 -2.48 -8.58
C ILE A 60 -4.64 -1.21 -8.14
N HIS A 61 -4.63 -0.19 -8.99
CA HIS A 61 -4.16 1.14 -8.63
C HIS A 61 -5.29 2.15 -8.77
N THR A 62 -5.57 2.93 -7.71
CA THR A 62 -6.68 3.88 -7.73
C THR A 62 -6.50 5.07 -6.78
N GLU A 63 -7.12 6.19 -7.12
CA GLU A 63 -7.24 7.35 -6.24
C GLU A 63 -8.46 7.19 -5.30
N CYS A 64 -8.26 7.52 -4.03
CA CYS A 64 -9.31 7.59 -3.04
C CYS A 64 -10.28 8.73 -3.36
N GLY A 65 -11.58 8.41 -3.36
CA GLY A 65 -12.65 9.40 -3.53
C GLY A 65 -12.69 10.45 -2.41
N PRO A 66 -13.45 11.55 -2.60
CA PRO A 66 -13.42 12.73 -1.75
C PRO A 66 -13.76 12.45 -0.29
N VAL A 67 -14.68 11.52 0.00
CA VAL A 67 -15.05 11.15 1.38
C VAL A 67 -13.84 10.63 2.15
N VAL A 68 -13.07 9.71 1.57
CA VAL A 68 -11.85 9.18 2.19
C VAL A 68 -10.75 10.24 2.19
N GLY A 69 -10.59 10.95 1.06
CA GLY A 69 -9.58 11.99 0.89
C GLY A 69 -9.67 13.12 1.91
N THR A 70 -10.88 13.56 2.29
CA THR A 70 -11.08 14.61 3.31
C THR A 70 -10.53 14.21 4.68
N HIS A 71 -10.64 12.93 5.06
CA HIS A 71 -10.18 12.46 6.37
C HIS A 71 -8.70 12.06 6.37
N ALA A 72 -8.24 11.42 5.30
CA ALA A 72 -6.88 10.95 5.18
C ALA A 72 -5.88 12.07 4.86
N GLY A 73 -6.31 13.04 4.04
CA GLY A 73 -5.51 14.17 3.61
C GLY A 73 -4.57 13.87 2.41
N PRO A 74 -4.16 14.90 1.66
CA PRO A 74 -3.23 14.77 0.53
C PRO A 74 -1.90 14.13 0.91
N GLY A 75 -1.32 13.36 0.00
CA GLY A 75 -0.09 12.62 0.25
C GLY A 75 -0.32 11.30 0.99
N THR A 76 -1.55 10.87 1.22
CA THR A 76 -1.82 9.54 1.78
C THR A 76 -1.54 8.45 0.76
N LEU A 77 -0.93 7.36 1.22
CA LEU A 77 -0.82 6.08 0.49
C LEU A 77 -1.41 4.98 1.37
N GLY A 78 -2.05 4.00 0.74
CA GLY A 78 -2.60 2.82 1.39
C GLY A 78 -2.36 1.58 0.53
N VAL A 79 -2.26 0.43 1.20
CA VAL A 79 -2.20 -0.88 0.54
C VAL A 79 -3.29 -1.74 1.15
N ALA A 80 -4.08 -2.39 0.30
CA ALA A 80 -4.99 -3.45 0.67
C ALA A 80 -4.53 -4.75 0.01
N PHE A 81 -4.79 -5.88 0.65
CA PHE A 81 -4.50 -7.19 0.08
C PHE A 81 -5.55 -8.21 0.52
N TYR A 82 -5.69 -9.26 -0.29
CA TYR A 82 -6.44 -10.46 0.00
C TYR A 82 -5.64 -11.65 -0.50
N ALA A 83 -5.65 -12.76 0.23
CA ALA A 83 -4.98 -13.99 -0.17
C ALA A 83 -5.85 -15.18 0.25
N GLU A 84 -5.96 -16.15 -0.65
CA GLU A 84 -6.72 -17.39 -0.46
C GLU A 84 -5.89 -18.48 0.23
#